data_AF-A0A7X8GFU6-F1
#
_entry.id   AF-A0A7X8GFU6-F1
#
_cell.length_a   1.000
_cell.length_b   1.000
_cell.length_c   1.000
_cell.angle_alpha   90.00
_cell.angle_beta   90.00
_cell.angle_gamma   90.00
#
_symmetry.space_group_name_H-M   'P 1'
#
loop_
_entity.id
_entity.type
_entity.pdbx_description
1 polymer ?
#
loop_
_entity_poly.entity_id
_entity_poly.type
_entity_poly.pdbx_seq_one_letter_code
_entity_poly.pdbx_strand_id
1 'polypeptide(L)'
;MISLSTYIFSVISFIIVYAIGYVLYNTVYPIKRPYESFFLKLVLGILGIVLVYSIVRTRGNTIFLGLLLFLLLYLFTHRKRTPIQWDAIEYKQLTIAIAVLSLFFILIAFFIFGPSFYNKFLYHDFSFYAAIAHSLKAVGSENLHISLTENIYDRSFYHYFELWLAAFFSLLYKTPTLTSLIQITQPLLLTIMSVGAYTVCNTYIPNKRLPRIICVISVFAVPFLAEVLNSVFNTTLFVNFSMLNQFWLKYTIIVICIIWWFLYVRDRQMLHIPLLVLTFVYSTTLFVITASVVLHYTFFVKKSKQSILHYGILLFPFLFYIVYYGVWNSSGAEAPQSVLSKTIENFTNFTYTDAKKLMGDVLLFAIRHYSLYILFLIPVGVYIIKHTNILYTSSFIFFIILSISAFAIIPILLF
;
A
#
# COMPACT_ATOMS: atom_id res chain seq x y z
N MET A 1 -0.48 -15.51 -21.99
CA MET A 1 0.64 -16.42 -22.36
C MET A 1 1.74 -16.24 -21.33
N ILE A 2 2.10 -17.29 -20.62
CA ILE A 2 3.20 -17.27 -19.64
C ILE A 2 4.48 -17.50 -20.43
N SER A 3 5.40 -16.54 -20.45
CA SER A 3 6.68 -16.73 -21.11
C SER A 3 7.79 -16.77 -20.07
N LEU A 4 8.80 -17.61 -20.32
CA LEU A 4 10.03 -17.63 -19.53
C LEU A 4 10.66 -16.23 -19.47
N SER A 5 10.51 -15.42 -20.52
CA SER A 5 10.98 -14.04 -20.56
C SER A 5 10.29 -13.14 -19.54
N THR A 6 8.97 -13.21 -19.35
CA THR A 6 8.29 -12.36 -18.36
C THR A 6 8.60 -12.79 -16.93
N TYR A 7 8.86 -14.08 -16.70
CA TYR A 7 9.39 -14.56 -15.42
C TYR A 7 10.77 -13.98 -15.13
N ILE A 8 11.70 -14.05 -16.09
CA ILE A 8 13.04 -13.47 -15.95
C ILE A 8 12.95 -11.96 -15.68
N PHE A 9 12.07 -11.24 -16.37
CA PHE A 9 11.83 -9.81 -16.09
C PHE A 9 11.31 -9.57 -14.68
N SER A 10 10.45 -10.44 -14.14
CA SER A 10 9.97 -10.34 -12.76
C SER A 10 11.11 -10.51 -11.75
N VAL A 11 12.00 -11.49 -11.96
CA VAL A 11 13.18 -11.72 -11.12
C VAL A 11 14.16 -10.54 -11.20
N ILE A 12 14.47 -10.05 -12.40
CA ILE A 12 15.35 -8.89 -12.59
C ILE A 12 14.74 -7.65 -11.92
N SER A 13 13.43 -7.45 -12.03
CA SER A 13 12.72 -6.34 -11.38
C SER A 13 12.86 -6.39 -9.87
N PHE A 14 12.74 -7.57 -9.27
CA PHE A 14 12.95 -7.77 -7.84
C PHE A 14 14.39 -7.42 -7.42
N ILE A 15 15.38 -7.82 -8.22
CA ILE A 15 16.79 -7.48 -7.98
C ILE A 15 17.02 -5.96 -8.09
N ILE A 16 16.45 -5.29 -9.09
CA ILE A 16 16.51 -3.83 -9.25
C ILE A 16 15.92 -3.12 -8.03
N VAL A 17 14.74 -3.56 -7.59
CA VAL A 17 14.08 -3.03 -6.38
C VAL A 17 14.98 -3.18 -5.16
N TYR A 18 15.53 -4.38 -4.94
CA TYR A 18 16.44 -4.62 -3.83
C TYR A 18 17.70 -3.75 -3.92
N ALA A 19 18.30 -3.60 -5.11
CA ALA A 19 19.51 -2.82 -5.31
C ALA A 19 19.30 -1.32 -5.02
N ILE A 20 18.22 -0.72 -5.55
CA ILE A 20 17.85 0.68 -5.26
C ILE A 20 17.56 0.85 -3.77
N GLY A 21 16.80 -0.10 -3.22
CA GLY A 21 16.48 -0.17 -1.80
C GLY A 21 17.69 -0.23 -0.89
N TYR A 22 18.68 -1.04 -1.25
CA TYR A 22 19.94 -1.22 -0.54
C TYR A 22 20.74 0.08 -0.47
N VAL A 23 20.84 0.81 -1.60
CA VAL A 23 21.49 2.13 -1.65
C VAL A 23 20.77 3.14 -0.76
N LEU A 24 19.43 3.22 -0.86
CA LEU A 24 18.63 4.16 -0.06
C LEU A 24 18.69 3.83 1.43
N TYR A 25 18.58 2.54 1.79
CA TYR A 25 18.58 2.08 3.17
C TYR A 25 19.88 2.44 3.89
N ASN A 26 21.04 2.11 3.30
CA ASN A 26 22.34 2.37 3.90
C ASN A 26 22.67 3.88 4.00
N THR A 27 21.93 4.72 3.28
CA THR A 27 22.06 6.18 3.35
C THR A 27 21.23 6.78 4.49
N VAL A 28 20.10 6.17 4.85
CA VAL A 28 19.07 6.76 5.72
C VAL A 28 18.91 6.06 7.07
N TYR A 29 19.06 4.73 7.13
CA TYR A 29 18.72 3.93 8.31
C TYR A 29 19.94 3.24 8.93
N PRO A 30 20.17 3.41 10.24
CA PRO A 30 21.25 2.72 10.96
C PRO A 30 20.82 1.38 11.61
N ILE A 31 19.62 0.86 11.31
CA ILE A 31 19.04 -0.28 12.03
C ILE A 31 19.65 -1.61 11.53
N LYS A 32 20.21 -2.41 12.44
CA LYS A 32 21.02 -3.61 12.09
C LYS A 32 20.30 -4.94 12.34
N ARG A 33 19.05 -5.10 11.88
CA ARG A 33 18.33 -6.37 12.02
C ARG A 33 18.11 -7.05 10.67
N PRO A 34 18.66 -8.25 10.43
CA PRO A 34 18.77 -8.82 9.08
C PRO A 34 17.46 -8.94 8.29
N TYR A 35 16.35 -9.33 8.93
CA TYR A 35 15.06 -9.47 8.23
C TYR A 35 14.33 -8.13 8.09
N GLU A 36 14.49 -7.26 9.09
CA GLU A 36 13.91 -5.92 9.08
C GLU A 36 14.60 -5.03 8.05
N SER A 37 15.94 -5.07 7.98
CA SER A 37 16.74 -4.39 6.96
C SER A 37 16.34 -4.88 5.57
N PHE A 38 16.24 -6.19 5.36
CA PHE A 38 15.87 -6.76 4.06
C PHE A 38 14.48 -6.30 3.61
N PHE A 39 13.47 -6.37 4.48
CA PHE A 39 12.13 -5.86 4.17
C PHE A 39 12.14 -4.36 3.85
N LEU A 40 12.80 -3.54 4.68
CA LEU A 40 12.86 -2.10 4.48
C LEU A 40 13.60 -1.71 3.20
N LYS A 41 14.65 -2.44 2.82
CA LYS A 41 15.31 -2.27 1.51
C LYS A 41 14.31 -2.46 0.39
N LEU A 42 13.52 -3.53 0.39
CA LEU A 42 12.50 -3.74 -0.65
C LEU A 42 11.46 -2.62 -0.70
N VAL A 43 10.96 -2.16 0.46
CA VAL A 43 10.00 -1.04 0.55
C VAL A 43 10.60 0.26 0.03
N LEU A 44 11.81 0.62 0.47
CA LEU A 44 12.50 1.81 -0.03
C LEU A 44 12.81 1.71 -1.52
N GLY A 45 13.08 0.51 -2.03
CA GLY A 45 13.30 0.25 -3.45
C GLY A 45 12.09 0.62 -4.30
N ILE A 46 10.90 0.11 -3.96
CA ILE A 46 9.67 0.44 -4.69
C ILE A 46 9.31 1.93 -4.53
N LEU A 47 9.49 2.52 -3.33
CA LEU A 47 9.26 3.94 -3.09
C LEU A 47 10.20 4.80 -3.95
N GLY A 48 11.48 4.46 -3.99
CA GLY A 48 12.51 5.16 -4.76
C GLY A 48 12.24 5.11 -6.25
N ILE A 49 11.88 3.94 -6.79
CA ILE A 49 11.49 3.80 -8.20
C ILE A 49 10.31 4.70 -8.52
N VAL A 50 9.21 4.61 -7.76
CA VAL A 50 8.00 5.39 -8.04
C VAL A 50 8.27 6.89 -7.89
N LEU A 51 8.97 7.32 -6.84
CA LEU A 51 9.32 8.73 -6.63
C LEU A 51 10.12 9.30 -7.80
N VAL A 52 11.23 8.65 -8.17
CA VAL A 52 12.10 9.15 -9.24
C VAL A 52 11.38 9.09 -10.57
N TYR A 53 10.74 7.97 -10.89
CA TYR A 53 10.09 7.77 -12.19
C TYR A 53 8.90 8.71 -12.39
N SER A 54 8.02 8.84 -11.40
CA SER A 54 6.86 9.75 -11.47
C SER A 54 7.30 11.21 -11.64
N ILE A 55 8.28 11.68 -10.86
CA ILE A 55 8.80 13.05 -10.94
C ILE A 55 9.39 13.31 -12.34
N VAL A 56 10.21 12.39 -12.85
CA VAL A 56 10.82 12.56 -14.18
C VAL A 56 9.76 12.54 -15.29
N ARG A 57 8.83 11.59 -15.28
CA ARG A 57 7.80 11.46 -16.33
C ARG A 57 6.81 12.61 -16.31
N THR A 58 6.43 13.10 -15.14
CA THR A 58 5.49 14.22 -14.98
C THR A 58 6.16 15.59 -15.05
N ARG A 59 7.50 15.66 -15.17
CA ARG A 59 8.29 16.91 -15.05
C ARG A 59 8.02 17.65 -13.73
N GLY A 60 7.91 16.90 -12.63
CA GLY A 60 7.62 17.40 -11.29
C GLY A 60 6.12 17.55 -10.96
N ASN A 61 5.24 17.26 -11.91
CA ASN A 61 3.79 17.42 -11.80
C ASN A 61 3.10 16.16 -11.22
N THR A 62 3.49 15.72 -10.02
CA THR A 62 2.99 14.48 -9.39
C THR A 62 2.67 14.63 -7.91
N ILE A 63 1.68 13.87 -7.42
CA ILE A 63 1.34 13.75 -6.00
C ILE A 63 2.53 13.26 -5.15
N PHE A 64 3.43 12.50 -5.76
CA PHE A 64 4.62 11.96 -5.08
C PHE A 64 5.67 13.04 -4.76
N LEU A 65 5.52 14.27 -5.27
CA LEU A 65 6.30 15.41 -4.80
C LEU A 65 6.03 15.69 -3.31
N GLY A 66 4.79 15.50 -2.86
CA GLY A 66 4.44 15.62 -1.44
C GLY A 66 5.15 14.57 -0.58
N LEU A 67 5.22 13.33 -1.07
CA LEU A 67 5.99 12.29 -0.41
C LEU A 67 7.49 12.63 -0.35
N LEU A 68 8.07 13.15 -1.43
CA LEU A 68 9.47 13.61 -1.44
C LEU A 68 9.70 14.70 -0.38
N LEU A 69 8.86 15.73 -0.37
CA LEU A 69 8.96 16.84 0.59
C LEU A 69 8.80 16.35 2.03
N PHE A 70 7.86 15.43 2.27
CA PHE A 70 7.67 14.80 3.57
C PHE A 70 8.91 14.03 4.02
N LEU A 71 9.49 13.20 3.14
CA LEU A 71 10.71 12.45 3.44
C LEU A 71 11.92 13.38 3.67
N LEU A 72 12.06 14.45 2.90
CA LEU A 72 13.11 15.44 3.10
C LEU A 72 12.94 16.15 4.46
N LEU A 73 11.75 16.64 4.79
CA LEU A 73 11.44 17.25 6.08
C LEU A 73 11.76 16.29 7.24
N TYR A 74 11.39 15.03 7.08
CA TYR A 74 11.69 13.99 8.05
C TYR A 74 13.21 13.79 8.23
N LEU A 75 13.96 13.69 7.13
CA LEU A 75 15.42 13.59 7.17
C LEU A 75 16.05 14.81 7.86
N PHE A 76 15.63 16.03 7.53
CA PHE A 76 16.17 17.24 8.16
C PHE A 76 15.92 17.29 9.67
N THR A 77 14.77 16.79 10.13
CA THR A 77 14.37 16.85 11.54
C THR A 77 14.91 15.68 12.38
N HIS A 78 15.18 14.52 11.78
CA HIS A 78 15.51 13.29 12.51
C HIS A 78 16.85 12.66 12.13
N ARG A 79 17.63 13.26 11.20
CA ARG A 79 18.94 12.73 10.81
C ARG A 79 19.90 12.74 12.00
N LYS A 80 20.16 11.55 12.55
CA LYS A 80 21.39 11.29 13.29
C LYS A 80 22.52 11.26 12.27
N ARG A 81 23.62 11.98 12.55
CA ARG A 81 24.84 11.94 11.72
C ARG A 81 25.54 10.59 11.93
N THR A 82 24.98 9.52 11.39
CA THR A 82 25.64 8.22 11.33
C THR A 82 26.44 8.13 10.03
N PRO A 83 27.69 7.64 10.06
CA PRO A 83 28.45 7.39 8.85
C PRO A 83 27.72 6.35 7.98
N ILE A 84 27.79 6.51 6.66
CA ILE A 84 27.26 5.54 5.71
C ILE A 84 28.02 4.23 5.93
N GLN A 85 27.30 3.16 6.25
CA GLN A 85 27.85 1.82 6.40
C GLN A 85 27.21 0.90 5.38
N TRP A 86 28.04 0.26 4.56
CA TRP A 86 27.61 -0.72 3.57
C TRP A 86 27.62 -2.10 4.20
N ASP A 87 26.45 -2.62 4.54
CA ASP A 87 26.31 -3.98 5.08
C ASP A 87 26.44 -5.03 3.96
N ALA A 88 26.84 -6.25 4.30
CA ALA A 88 26.89 -7.35 3.32
C ALA A 88 25.51 -7.62 2.68
N ILE A 89 25.52 -8.04 1.41
CA ILE A 89 24.31 -8.45 0.70
C ILE A 89 23.68 -9.67 1.39
N GLU A 90 22.39 -9.60 1.66
CA GLU A 90 21.62 -10.65 2.34
C GLU A 90 21.22 -11.80 1.39
N TYR A 91 22.22 -12.51 0.83
CA TYR A 91 22.01 -13.54 -0.20
C TYR A 91 20.97 -14.60 0.18
N LYS A 92 20.98 -15.08 1.43
CA LYS A 92 20.02 -16.10 1.89
C LYS A 92 18.57 -15.59 1.80
N GLN A 93 18.32 -14.38 2.27
CA GLN A 93 17.01 -13.73 2.25
C GLN A 93 16.59 -13.45 0.80
N LEU A 94 17.53 -13.02 -0.04
CA LEU A 94 17.31 -12.78 -1.46
C LEU A 94 16.85 -14.05 -2.18
N THR A 95 17.55 -15.18 -1.99
CA THR A 95 17.17 -16.46 -2.60
C THR A 95 15.79 -16.95 -2.15
N ILE A 96 15.49 -16.85 -0.85
CA ILE A 96 14.16 -17.23 -0.32
C ILE A 96 13.08 -16.34 -0.93
N ALA A 97 13.31 -15.03 -1.02
CA ALA A 97 12.34 -14.10 -1.58
C ALA A 97 12.12 -14.33 -3.09
N ILE A 98 13.17 -14.68 -3.86
CA ILE A 98 13.04 -15.07 -5.27
C ILE A 98 12.20 -16.35 -5.40
N ALA A 99 12.37 -17.33 -4.51
CA ALA A 99 11.53 -18.54 -4.51
C ALA A 99 10.05 -18.20 -4.23
N VAL A 100 9.78 -17.31 -3.27
CA VAL A 100 8.43 -16.81 -2.98
C VAL A 100 7.84 -16.05 -4.17
N LEU A 101 8.64 -15.20 -4.82
CA LEU A 101 8.24 -14.50 -6.04
C LEU A 101 7.90 -15.47 -7.17
N SER A 102 8.70 -16.51 -7.35
CA SER A 102 8.47 -17.56 -8.34
C SER A 102 7.15 -18.27 -8.09
N LEU A 103 6.85 -18.58 -6.82
CA LEU A 103 5.57 -19.15 -6.42
C LEU A 103 4.41 -18.22 -6.76
N PHE A 104 4.48 -16.93 -6.40
CA PHE A 104 3.42 -15.97 -6.74
C PHE A 104 3.26 -15.79 -8.25
N PHE A 105 4.36 -15.74 -8.98
CA PHE A 105 4.35 -15.66 -10.44
C PHE A 105 3.59 -16.85 -11.04
N ILE A 106 3.93 -18.07 -10.64
CA ILE A 106 3.29 -19.30 -11.13
C ILE A 106 1.80 -19.32 -10.75
N LEU A 107 1.46 -18.98 -9.50
CA LEU A 107 0.08 -18.99 -9.02
C LEU A 107 -0.78 -17.98 -9.78
N ILE A 108 -0.33 -16.71 -9.87
CA ILE A 108 -1.05 -15.68 -10.64
C ILE A 108 -1.23 -16.14 -12.08
N ALA A 109 -0.18 -16.69 -12.68
CA ALA A 109 -0.23 -17.13 -14.04
C ALA A 109 -1.19 -18.31 -14.25
N PHE A 110 -1.23 -19.26 -13.32
CA PHE A 110 -2.17 -20.38 -13.30
C PHE A 110 -3.62 -19.92 -13.12
N PHE A 111 -3.89 -19.01 -12.17
CA PHE A 111 -5.26 -18.56 -11.92
C PHE A 111 -5.80 -17.64 -13.02
N ILE A 112 -4.94 -16.85 -13.68
CA ILE A 112 -5.35 -15.92 -14.75
C ILE A 112 -5.48 -16.60 -16.08
N PHE A 113 -4.49 -17.39 -16.46
CA PHE A 113 -4.37 -17.96 -17.80
C PHE A 113 -4.71 -19.46 -17.84
N GLY A 114 -5.14 -20.02 -16.71
CA GLY A 114 -5.50 -21.44 -16.58
C GLY A 114 -6.84 -21.79 -17.22
N PRO A 115 -7.10 -23.11 -17.41
CA PRO A 115 -8.10 -23.60 -18.36
C PRO A 115 -9.58 -23.39 -17.99
N SER A 116 -9.95 -22.88 -16.80
CA SER A 116 -11.34 -23.08 -16.35
C SER A 116 -12.05 -22.02 -15.50
N PHE A 117 -11.43 -20.95 -14.99
CA PHE A 117 -12.11 -20.23 -13.88
C PHE A 117 -12.40 -18.72 -13.96
N TYR A 118 -11.68 -17.84 -14.67
CA TYR A 118 -11.86 -16.39 -14.39
C TYR A 118 -11.78 -15.39 -15.55
N ASN A 119 -11.86 -15.85 -16.81
CA ASN A 119 -11.73 -14.98 -17.99
C ASN A 119 -12.69 -13.77 -18.04
N LYS A 120 -13.82 -13.76 -17.30
CA LYS A 120 -14.79 -12.65 -17.35
C LYS A 120 -14.53 -11.52 -16.34
N PHE A 121 -13.98 -11.80 -15.15
CA PHE A 121 -13.76 -10.77 -14.12
C PHE A 121 -12.42 -10.04 -14.25
N LEU A 122 -11.43 -10.69 -14.86
CA LEU A 122 -10.10 -10.14 -15.13
C LEU A 122 -10.12 -8.93 -16.08
N TYR A 123 -11.14 -8.79 -16.92
CA TYR A 123 -11.13 -7.83 -18.01
C TYR A 123 -11.50 -6.40 -17.63
N HIS A 124 -12.22 -6.14 -16.53
CA HIS A 124 -12.64 -4.76 -16.23
C HIS A 124 -11.58 -3.99 -15.45
N ASP A 125 -11.21 -4.47 -14.25
CA ASP A 125 -10.32 -3.73 -13.35
C ASP A 125 -8.87 -3.71 -13.82
N PHE A 126 -8.29 -4.86 -14.19
CA PHE A 126 -6.90 -4.90 -14.65
C PHE A 126 -6.69 -4.18 -15.97
N SER A 127 -7.66 -4.21 -16.90
CA SER A 127 -7.58 -3.45 -18.14
C SER A 127 -7.65 -1.95 -17.87
N PHE A 128 -8.52 -1.52 -16.96
CA PHE A 128 -8.59 -0.11 -16.54
C PHE A 128 -7.27 0.36 -15.90
N TYR A 129 -6.72 -0.39 -14.94
CA TYR A 129 -5.42 -0.08 -14.33
C TYR A 129 -4.28 -0.12 -15.34
N ALA A 130 -4.28 -1.08 -16.27
CA ALA A 130 -3.29 -1.16 -17.33
C ALA A 130 -3.38 0.03 -18.29
N ALA A 131 -4.59 0.53 -18.57
CA ALA A 131 -4.81 1.71 -19.39
C ALA A 131 -4.33 2.98 -18.70
N ILE A 132 -4.59 3.14 -17.39
CA ILE A 132 -4.02 4.26 -16.61
C ILE A 132 -2.49 4.15 -16.58
N ALA A 133 -1.93 2.98 -16.27
CA ALA A 133 -0.48 2.77 -16.30
C ALA A 133 0.12 3.06 -17.68
N HIS A 134 -0.63 2.80 -18.76
CA HIS A 134 -0.24 3.16 -20.11
C HIS A 134 -0.21 4.68 -20.31
N SER A 135 -1.23 5.40 -19.83
CA SER A 135 -1.26 6.87 -19.84
C SER A 135 -0.10 7.47 -19.04
N LEU A 136 0.16 6.98 -17.82
CA LEU A 136 1.30 7.39 -16.99
C LEU A 136 2.64 7.16 -17.71
N LYS A 137 2.78 6.02 -18.37
CA LYS A 137 3.97 5.72 -19.18
C LYS A 137 4.09 6.67 -20.37
N ALA A 138 3.02 6.87 -21.13
CA ALA A 138 3.06 7.60 -22.41
C ALA A 138 3.17 9.11 -22.21
N VAL A 139 2.28 9.69 -21.41
CA VAL A 139 2.07 11.14 -21.26
C VAL A 139 2.59 11.64 -19.91
N GLY A 140 2.58 10.80 -18.88
CA GLY A 140 2.98 11.19 -17.53
C GLY A 140 1.94 12.05 -16.82
N SER A 141 0.65 11.84 -17.09
CA SER A 141 -0.45 12.54 -16.42
C SER A 141 -1.15 11.65 -15.39
N GLU A 142 -1.31 12.15 -14.17
CA GLU A 142 -2.06 11.51 -13.08
C GLU A 142 -3.55 11.85 -13.18
N ASN A 143 -4.20 11.24 -14.16
CA ASN A 143 -5.63 11.40 -14.44
C ASN A 143 -6.32 10.05 -14.66
N LEU A 144 -7.63 10.03 -14.42
CA LEU A 144 -8.48 8.87 -14.74
C LEU A 144 -8.98 8.88 -16.20
N HIS A 145 -8.80 10.00 -16.90
CA HIS A 145 -9.14 10.13 -18.31
C HIS A 145 -8.08 9.44 -19.17
N ILE A 146 -8.44 8.29 -19.75
CA ILE A 146 -7.57 7.53 -20.66
C ILE A 146 -7.51 8.27 -22.01
N SER A 147 -6.77 9.38 -22.08
CA SER A 147 -6.52 10.12 -23.32
C SER A 147 -5.02 10.09 -23.64
N LEU A 148 -4.70 9.72 -24.89
CA LEU A 148 -3.32 9.66 -25.41
C LEU A 148 -2.94 10.92 -26.19
N THR A 149 -3.90 11.84 -26.41
CA THR A 149 -3.79 12.92 -27.40
C THR A 149 -4.03 14.31 -26.81
N GLU A 150 -4.60 14.41 -25.60
CA GLU A 150 -4.90 15.69 -24.99
C GLU A 150 -4.00 15.92 -23.77
N ASN A 151 -3.43 17.12 -23.68
CA ASN A 151 -2.91 17.67 -22.43
C ASN A 151 -4.09 17.90 -21.49
N ILE A 152 -4.67 16.81 -20.96
CA ILE A 152 -5.70 16.89 -19.94
C ILE A 152 -4.99 17.32 -18.66
N TYR A 153 -5.14 18.61 -18.34
CA TYR A 153 -4.60 19.24 -17.14
C TYR A 153 -5.36 18.84 -15.87
N ASP A 154 -6.50 18.15 -16.03
CA ASP A 154 -7.31 17.69 -14.90
C ASP A 154 -6.65 16.51 -14.20
N ARG A 155 -6.48 16.67 -12.89
CA ARG A 155 -5.85 15.69 -12.01
C ARG A 155 -6.92 14.96 -11.22
N SER A 156 -6.81 13.65 -11.18
CA SER A 156 -7.75 12.83 -10.42
C SER A 156 -7.12 12.32 -9.14
N PHE A 157 -7.84 12.44 -8.03
CA PHE A 157 -7.44 11.87 -6.75
C PHE A 157 -7.53 10.34 -6.79
N TYR A 158 -6.38 9.67 -6.86
CA TYR A 158 -6.32 8.22 -7.04
C TYR A 158 -5.05 7.58 -6.48
N HIS A 159 -5.01 6.24 -6.43
CA HIS A 159 -3.85 5.44 -6.02
C HIS A 159 -2.97 5.10 -7.24
N TYR A 160 -1.99 5.95 -7.52
CA TYR A 160 -1.13 5.79 -8.69
C TYR A 160 0.13 4.94 -8.43
N PHE A 161 0.40 4.55 -7.19
CA PHE A 161 1.71 4.01 -6.80
C PHE A 161 2.08 2.74 -7.57
N GLU A 162 1.22 1.73 -7.52
CA GLU A 162 1.37 0.48 -8.24
C GLU A 162 1.34 0.66 -9.76
N LEU A 163 0.63 1.68 -10.25
CA LEU A 163 0.45 1.96 -11.66
C LEU A 163 1.71 2.60 -12.23
N TRP A 164 2.36 3.49 -11.48
CA TRP A 164 3.68 4.01 -11.78
C TRP A 164 4.74 2.91 -11.80
N LEU A 165 4.66 1.96 -10.85
CA LEU A 165 5.58 0.83 -10.81
C LEU A 165 5.39 -0.09 -12.03
N ALA A 166 4.15 -0.37 -12.42
CA ALA A 166 3.84 -1.11 -13.65
C ALA A 166 4.25 -0.36 -14.93
N ALA A 167 4.04 0.95 -14.98
CA ALA A 167 4.46 1.82 -16.08
C ALA A 167 5.99 1.83 -16.23
N PHE A 168 6.72 1.89 -15.13
CA PHE A 168 8.19 1.84 -15.10
C PHE A 168 8.71 0.52 -15.71
N PHE A 169 8.24 -0.62 -15.20
CA PHE A 169 8.70 -1.92 -15.73
C PHE A 169 8.21 -2.17 -17.16
N SER A 170 7.02 -1.69 -17.52
CA SER A 170 6.54 -1.72 -18.91
C SER A 170 7.45 -0.94 -19.86
N LEU A 171 7.93 0.23 -19.44
CA LEU A 171 8.87 1.01 -20.21
C LEU A 171 10.24 0.30 -20.30
N LEU A 172 10.74 -0.20 -19.17
CA LEU A 172 12.05 -0.84 -19.06
C LEU A 172 12.17 -2.07 -19.97
N TYR A 173 11.17 -2.96 -19.95
CA TYR A 173 11.19 -4.21 -20.72
C TYR A 173 10.45 -4.14 -22.05
N LYS A 174 9.90 -2.96 -22.40
CA LYS A 174 9.06 -2.77 -23.60
C LYS A 174 7.88 -3.77 -23.67
N THR A 175 7.31 -4.14 -22.52
CA THR A 175 6.15 -5.05 -22.44
C THR A 175 4.84 -4.27 -22.32
N PRO A 176 3.69 -4.84 -22.71
CA PRO A 176 2.39 -4.24 -22.45
C PRO A 176 2.20 -3.94 -20.95
N THR A 177 1.54 -2.84 -20.62
CA THR A 177 1.32 -2.44 -19.21
C THR A 177 0.49 -3.45 -18.45
N LEU A 178 -0.46 -4.13 -19.11
CA LEU A 178 -1.21 -5.23 -18.51
C LEU A 178 -0.31 -6.40 -18.09
N THR A 179 0.64 -6.76 -18.96
CA THR A 179 1.62 -7.82 -18.67
C THR A 179 2.53 -7.41 -17.50
N SER A 180 3.05 -6.18 -17.51
CA SER A 180 3.88 -5.68 -16.41
C SER A 180 3.10 -5.60 -15.09
N LEU A 181 1.84 -5.16 -15.13
CA LEU A 181 0.97 -5.08 -13.96
C LEU A 181 0.79 -6.46 -13.31
N ILE A 182 0.39 -7.45 -14.12
CA ILE A 182 -0.01 -8.78 -13.65
C ILE A 182 1.19 -9.68 -13.36
N GLN A 183 2.21 -9.71 -14.21
CA GLN A 183 3.30 -10.69 -14.14
C GLN A 183 4.59 -10.15 -13.51
N ILE A 184 4.70 -8.83 -13.31
CA ILE A 184 5.89 -8.22 -12.70
C ILE A 184 5.49 -7.52 -11.40
N THR A 185 4.67 -6.48 -11.47
CA THR A 185 4.33 -5.63 -10.32
C THR A 185 3.58 -6.39 -9.23
N GLN A 186 2.57 -7.16 -9.59
CA GLN A 186 1.74 -7.86 -8.62
C GLN A 186 2.51 -8.98 -7.87
N PRO A 187 3.24 -9.91 -8.53
CA PRO A 187 4.10 -10.88 -7.82
C PRO A 187 5.16 -10.21 -6.94
N LEU A 188 5.75 -9.11 -7.42
CA LEU A 188 6.71 -8.31 -6.66
C LEU A 188 6.09 -7.79 -5.35
N LEU A 189 4.96 -7.09 -5.42
CA LEU A 189 4.32 -6.52 -4.23
C LEU A 189 3.88 -7.61 -3.23
N LEU A 190 3.34 -8.73 -3.73
CA LEU A 190 2.97 -9.86 -2.87
C LEU A 190 4.17 -10.49 -2.18
N THR A 191 5.30 -10.59 -2.88
CA THR A 191 6.56 -11.06 -2.29
C THR A 191 7.03 -10.13 -1.16
N ILE A 192 6.99 -8.81 -1.39
CA ILE A 192 7.36 -7.81 -0.36
C ILE A 192 6.45 -7.93 0.86
N MET A 193 5.14 -8.08 0.64
CA MET A 193 4.16 -8.30 1.70
C MET A 193 4.46 -9.58 2.51
N SER A 194 4.74 -10.71 1.85
CA SER A 194 5.06 -11.98 2.52
C SER A 194 6.38 -11.91 3.31
N VAL A 195 7.41 -11.26 2.74
CA VAL A 195 8.69 -10.99 3.44
C VAL A 195 8.44 -10.13 4.68
N GLY A 196 7.59 -9.11 4.58
CA GLY A 196 7.20 -8.26 5.69
C GLY A 196 6.44 -9.00 6.78
N ALA A 197 5.45 -9.83 6.41
CA ALA A 197 4.71 -10.67 7.35
C ALA A 197 5.63 -11.64 8.09
N TYR A 198 6.55 -12.29 7.37
CA TYR A 198 7.58 -13.12 7.97
C TYR A 198 8.44 -12.33 8.96
N THR A 199 8.84 -11.10 8.61
CA THR A 199 9.66 -10.22 9.43
C THR A 199 8.95 -9.84 10.73
N VAL A 200 7.66 -9.51 10.68
CA VAL A 200 6.83 -9.26 11.87
C VAL A 200 6.76 -10.52 12.74
N CYS A 201 6.43 -11.68 12.15
CA CYS A 201 6.34 -12.94 12.90
C CYS A 201 7.71 -13.33 13.51
N ASN A 202 8.83 -13.04 12.84
CA ASN A 202 10.18 -13.25 13.39
C ASN A 202 10.55 -12.27 14.50
N THR A 203 10.05 -11.03 14.43
CA THR A 203 10.32 -9.98 15.43
C THR A 203 9.55 -10.22 16.72
N TYR A 204 8.28 -10.60 16.62
CA TYR A 204 7.40 -10.79 17.79
C TYR A 204 7.34 -12.24 18.26
N ILE A 205 7.65 -13.22 17.40
CA ILE A 205 7.55 -14.65 17.73
C ILE A 205 8.83 -15.42 17.29
N PRO A 206 10.04 -15.00 17.74
CA PRO A 206 11.33 -15.47 17.20
C PRO A 206 11.56 -17.00 17.31
N ASN A 207 10.96 -17.65 18.31
CA ASN A 207 11.23 -19.05 18.65
C ASN A 207 10.21 -20.05 18.09
N LYS A 208 9.15 -19.60 17.39
CA LYS A 208 8.13 -20.52 16.87
C LYS A 208 8.19 -20.60 15.35
N ARG A 209 8.60 -21.76 14.81
CA ARG A 209 8.65 -21.99 13.35
C ARG A 209 7.24 -22.10 12.74
N LEU A 210 6.32 -22.77 13.42
CA LEU A 210 4.97 -23.03 12.93
C LEU A 210 4.15 -21.74 12.69
N PRO A 211 4.07 -20.75 13.60
CA PRO A 211 3.39 -19.48 13.34
C PRO A 211 3.97 -18.71 12.16
N ARG A 212 5.30 -18.77 11.92
CA ARG A 212 5.94 -18.11 10.76
C ARG A 212 5.51 -18.76 9.45
N ILE A 213 5.47 -20.08 9.41
CA ILE A 213 4.97 -20.84 8.25
C ILE A 213 3.48 -20.55 8.03
N ILE A 214 2.69 -20.53 9.10
CA ILE A 214 1.27 -20.16 9.03
C ILE A 214 1.10 -18.73 8.52
N CYS A 215 1.90 -17.74 8.96
CA CYS A 215 1.85 -16.35 8.47
C CYS A 215 2.08 -16.28 6.95
N VAL A 216 3.01 -17.08 6.41
CA VAL A 216 3.28 -17.11 4.97
C VAL A 216 2.18 -17.85 4.23
N ILE A 217 1.78 -19.04 4.70
CA ILE A 217 0.71 -19.86 4.09
C ILE A 217 -0.63 -19.14 4.11
N SER A 218 -0.93 -18.35 5.13
CA SER A 218 -2.20 -17.66 5.27
C SER A 218 -2.44 -16.57 4.23
N VAL A 219 -1.38 -15.95 3.71
CA VAL A 219 -1.47 -15.09 2.51
C VAL A 219 -2.06 -15.86 1.32
N PHE A 220 -1.87 -17.19 1.27
CA PHE A 220 -2.38 -18.08 0.22
C PHE A 220 -3.70 -18.78 0.61
N ALA A 221 -3.88 -19.12 1.89
CA ALA A 221 -4.99 -19.95 2.36
C ALA A 221 -6.31 -19.18 2.55
N VAL A 222 -6.25 -17.87 2.82
CA VAL A 222 -7.44 -17.03 3.00
C VAL A 222 -8.32 -16.93 1.75
N PRO A 223 -7.75 -16.66 0.54
CA PRO A 223 -8.53 -16.68 -0.68
C PRO A 223 -9.16 -18.05 -0.96
N PHE A 224 -8.37 -19.11 -0.79
CA PHE A 224 -8.84 -20.48 -1.00
C PHE A 224 -10.00 -20.81 -0.07
N LEU A 225 -9.84 -20.52 1.21
CA LEU A 225 -10.84 -20.82 2.23
C LEU A 225 -12.13 -20.03 1.96
N ALA A 226 -12.04 -18.76 1.58
CA ALA A 226 -13.22 -17.96 1.32
C ALA A 226 -14.01 -18.45 0.08
N GLU A 227 -13.32 -18.88 -0.97
CA GLU A 227 -13.92 -19.48 -2.16
C GLU A 227 -14.60 -20.83 -1.85
N VAL A 228 -13.92 -21.69 -1.08
CA VAL A 228 -14.49 -22.94 -0.58
C VAL A 228 -15.73 -22.68 0.28
N LEU A 229 -15.68 -21.72 1.22
CA LEU A 229 -16.81 -21.37 2.08
C LEU A 229 -18.00 -20.85 1.26
N ASN A 230 -17.78 -19.97 0.27
CA ASN A 230 -18.86 -19.50 -0.61
C ASN A 230 -19.51 -20.64 -1.39
N SER A 231 -18.70 -21.57 -1.91
CA SER A 231 -19.20 -22.75 -2.63
C SER A 231 -19.98 -23.69 -1.71
N VAL A 232 -19.43 -24.02 -0.55
CA VAL A 232 -20.05 -24.95 0.43
C VAL A 232 -21.37 -24.40 0.97
N PHE A 233 -21.41 -23.11 1.30
CA PHE A 233 -22.60 -22.48 1.88
C PHE A 233 -23.56 -21.89 0.84
N ASN A 234 -23.29 -22.10 -0.46
CA ASN A 234 -24.02 -21.51 -1.58
C ASN A 234 -24.36 -20.03 -1.34
N THR A 235 -23.36 -19.28 -0.91
CA THR A 235 -23.54 -17.91 -0.42
C THR A 235 -22.61 -16.96 -1.13
N THR A 236 -23.03 -15.70 -1.21
CA THR A 236 -22.16 -14.56 -1.53
C THR A 236 -21.85 -13.76 -0.28
N LEU A 237 -22.15 -14.29 0.91
CA LEU A 237 -21.90 -13.63 2.18
C LEU A 237 -20.42 -13.34 2.34
N PHE A 238 -19.52 -14.26 1.98
CA PHE A 238 -18.12 -13.89 1.75
C PHE A 238 -18.02 -13.35 0.33
N VAL A 239 -17.25 -12.28 0.10
CA VAL A 239 -17.12 -11.68 -1.24
C VAL A 239 -16.77 -12.79 -2.23
N ASN A 240 -17.25 -12.72 -3.47
CA ASN A 240 -16.93 -13.71 -4.50
C ASN A 240 -15.43 -13.57 -4.84
N PHE A 241 -14.63 -14.21 -3.99
CA PHE A 241 -13.19 -14.17 -3.97
C PHE A 241 -12.72 -15.22 -4.94
N SER A 242 -12.77 -14.90 -6.23
CA SER A 242 -11.76 -15.47 -7.09
C SER A 242 -10.41 -15.20 -6.40
N MET A 243 -9.52 -16.19 -6.32
CA MET A 243 -8.15 -15.97 -5.84
C MET A 243 -7.51 -14.69 -6.43
N LEU A 244 -7.96 -14.31 -7.63
CA LEU A 244 -7.55 -13.11 -8.34
C LEU A 244 -8.11 -11.79 -7.84
N ASN A 245 -9.34 -11.78 -7.33
CA ASN A 245 -9.87 -10.61 -6.62
C ASN A 245 -9.16 -10.37 -5.27
N GLN A 246 -8.40 -11.33 -4.77
CA GLN A 246 -7.62 -11.16 -3.53
C GLN A 246 -6.16 -10.76 -3.76
N PHE A 247 -5.63 -10.99 -4.96
CA PHE A 247 -4.39 -10.33 -5.39
C PHE A 247 -4.61 -8.88 -5.80
N TRP A 248 -5.67 -8.22 -5.28
CA TRP A 248 -5.94 -6.82 -5.54
C TRP A 248 -4.76 -5.95 -5.11
N LEU A 249 -4.05 -5.52 -6.13
CA LEU A 249 -2.89 -4.64 -6.13
C LEU A 249 -3.01 -3.49 -5.11
N LYS A 250 -4.22 -2.92 -5.00
CA LYS A 250 -4.61 -1.84 -4.08
C LYS A 250 -4.38 -2.18 -2.60
N TYR A 251 -4.77 -3.37 -2.17
CA TYR A 251 -4.67 -3.74 -0.76
C TYR A 251 -3.26 -4.16 -0.37
N THR A 252 -2.49 -4.69 -1.32
CA THR A 252 -1.12 -5.14 -1.04
C THR A 252 -0.24 -3.98 -0.56
N ILE A 253 -0.34 -2.80 -1.17
CA ILE A 253 0.44 -1.63 -0.73
C ILE A 253 0.00 -1.12 0.66
N ILE A 254 -1.31 -1.12 0.93
CA ILE A 254 -1.85 -0.78 2.26
C ILE A 254 -1.28 -1.72 3.32
N VAL A 255 -1.31 -3.03 3.06
CA VAL A 255 -0.81 -4.04 3.99
C VAL A 255 0.71 -3.93 4.18
N ILE A 256 1.49 -3.64 3.13
CA ILE A 256 2.94 -3.38 3.25
C ILE A 256 3.20 -2.21 4.21
N CYS A 257 2.47 -1.10 4.08
CA CYS A 257 2.60 0.05 4.98
C CYS A 257 2.17 -0.28 6.42
N ILE A 258 1.12 -1.08 6.60
CA ILE A 258 0.68 -1.56 7.93
C ILE A 258 1.73 -2.46 8.57
N ILE A 259 2.32 -3.39 7.82
CA ILE A 259 3.42 -4.26 8.28
C ILE A 259 4.61 -3.40 8.70
N TRP A 260 4.98 -2.41 7.87
CA TRP A 260 6.04 -1.47 8.19
C TRP A 260 5.71 -0.70 9.48
N TRP A 261 4.47 -0.24 9.63
CA TRP A 261 3.99 0.39 10.85
C TRP A 261 4.18 -0.52 12.07
N PHE A 262 3.75 -1.79 12.02
CA PHE A 262 3.91 -2.74 13.12
C PHE A 262 5.36 -2.87 13.57
N LEU A 263 6.33 -2.96 12.65
CA LEU A 263 7.75 -3.06 13.01
C LEU A 263 8.27 -1.86 13.82
N TYR A 264 7.70 -0.67 13.55
CA TYR A 264 8.07 0.59 14.21
C TYR A 264 7.27 0.88 15.49
N VAL A 265 6.25 0.07 15.83
CA VAL A 265 5.46 0.24 17.06
C VAL A 265 6.36 0.18 18.31
N ARG A 266 7.43 -0.62 18.28
CA ARG A 266 8.34 -0.73 19.43
C ARG A 266 9.19 0.51 19.64
N ASP A 267 9.59 1.19 18.58
CA ASP A 267 10.63 2.21 18.63
C ASP A 267 10.11 3.62 18.99
N ARG A 268 8.77 3.78 19.07
CA ARG A 268 7.98 4.95 19.54
C ARG A 268 8.20 6.29 18.84
N GLN A 269 9.43 6.62 18.44
CA GLN A 269 9.80 7.91 17.84
C GLN A 269 9.40 8.01 16.36
N MET A 270 9.22 6.88 15.68
CA MET A 270 8.99 6.81 14.23
C MET A 270 7.69 6.10 13.86
N LEU A 271 6.80 5.92 14.85
CA LEU A 271 5.57 5.14 14.74
C LEU A 271 4.71 5.56 13.54
N HIS A 272 4.53 6.86 13.29
CA HIS A 272 3.54 7.33 12.32
C HIS A 272 4.03 7.44 10.88
N ILE A 273 5.34 7.33 10.63
CA ILE A 273 5.91 7.53 9.29
C ILE A 273 5.29 6.57 8.26
N PRO A 274 5.19 5.25 8.50
CA PRO A 274 4.63 4.35 7.49
C PRO A 274 3.17 4.66 7.15
N LEU A 275 2.40 5.15 8.12
CA LEU A 275 1.01 5.59 7.90
C LEU A 275 0.96 6.89 7.09
N LEU A 276 1.82 7.86 7.39
CA LEU A 276 1.86 9.10 6.60
C LEU A 276 2.33 8.82 5.16
N VAL A 277 3.28 7.91 4.94
CA VAL A 277 3.64 7.43 3.59
C VAL A 277 2.45 6.79 2.90
N LEU A 278 1.63 6.02 3.63
CA LEU A 278 0.40 5.41 3.10
C LEU A 278 -0.56 6.44 2.50
N THR A 279 -0.64 7.66 3.06
CA THR A 279 -1.46 8.75 2.49
C THR A 279 -1.00 9.22 1.11
N PHE A 280 0.23 8.93 0.68
CA PHE A 280 0.71 9.26 -0.66
C PHE A 280 0.66 8.06 -1.60
N VAL A 281 1.08 6.88 -1.13
CA VAL A 281 1.06 5.67 -1.97
C VAL A 281 -0.36 5.14 -2.20
N TYR A 282 -1.30 5.47 -1.30
CA TYR A 282 -2.71 5.14 -1.44
C TYR A 282 -3.58 6.30 -0.94
N SER A 283 -3.66 7.35 -1.76
CA SER A 283 -4.28 8.64 -1.45
C SER A 283 -5.67 8.59 -0.82
N THR A 284 -6.51 7.62 -1.19
CA THR A 284 -7.88 7.48 -0.63
C THR A 284 -7.90 7.20 0.87
N THR A 285 -6.78 6.77 1.47
CA THR A 285 -6.64 6.62 2.94
C THR A 285 -6.36 7.93 3.69
N LEU A 286 -6.10 9.04 2.99
CA LEU A 286 -5.64 10.32 3.55
C LEU A 286 -6.45 10.77 4.76
N PHE A 287 -7.78 10.87 4.61
CA PHE A 287 -8.64 11.43 5.65
C PHE A 287 -8.61 10.60 6.92
N VAL A 288 -8.66 9.29 6.78
CA VAL A 288 -8.71 8.38 7.92
C VAL A 288 -7.37 8.39 8.63
N ILE A 289 -6.27 8.25 7.89
CA ILE A 289 -4.95 8.24 8.50
C ILE A 289 -4.67 9.56 9.20
N THR A 290 -4.98 10.69 8.55
CA THR A 290 -4.78 12.01 9.14
C THR A 290 -5.61 12.16 10.41
N ALA A 291 -6.91 11.84 10.36
CA ALA A 291 -7.80 11.94 11.52
C ALA A 291 -7.34 11.04 12.68
N SER A 292 -7.02 9.78 12.39
CA SER A 292 -6.56 8.83 13.40
C SER A 292 -5.22 9.27 14.00
N VAL A 293 -4.26 9.71 13.19
CA VAL A 293 -2.97 10.18 13.69
C VAL A 293 -3.12 11.44 14.56
N VAL A 294 -4.00 12.38 14.18
CA VAL A 294 -4.33 13.56 14.98
C VAL A 294 -5.00 13.17 16.31
N LEU A 295 -5.96 12.23 16.30
CA LEU A 295 -6.60 11.73 17.51
C LEU A 295 -5.60 11.04 18.43
N HIS A 296 -4.74 10.17 17.89
CA HIS A 296 -3.70 9.50 18.66
C HIS A 296 -2.79 10.52 19.37
N TYR A 297 -2.35 11.54 18.65
CA TYR A 297 -1.47 12.57 19.21
C TYR A 297 -2.19 13.42 20.27
N THR A 298 -3.47 13.74 20.06
CA THR A 298 -4.28 14.56 20.96
C THR A 298 -4.58 13.88 22.29
N PHE A 299 -4.84 12.58 22.26
CA PHE A 299 -5.21 11.84 23.47
C PHE A 299 -4.03 11.18 24.18
N PHE A 300 -2.98 10.78 23.46
CA PHE A 300 -1.94 9.91 24.01
C PHE A 300 -0.54 10.53 24.07
N VAL A 301 -0.31 11.73 23.52
CA VAL A 301 1.00 12.41 23.58
C VAL A 301 0.95 13.62 24.51
N LYS A 302 1.87 13.66 25.50
CA LYS A 302 1.99 14.80 26.41
C LYS A 302 2.33 16.08 25.61
N LYS A 303 1.52 17.13 25.80
CA LYS A 303 1.69 18.42 25.14
C LYS A 303 3.01 19.08 25.55
N SER A 304 3.82 19.46 24.57
CA SER A 304 5.09 20.19 24.72
C SER A 304 5.31 21.11 23.51
N LYS A 305 6.25 22.07 23.56
CA LYS A 305 6.58 22.87 22.37
C LYS A 305 7.06 22.01 21.19
N GLN A 306 7.77 20.92 21.47
CA GLN A 306 8.13 19.94 20.44
C GLN A 306 6.90 19.23 19.88
N SER A 307 5.85 18.98 20.67
CA SER A 307 4.63 18.32 20.20
C SER A 307 3.90 19.13 19.12
N ILE A 308 3.97 20.47 19.16
CA ILE A 308 3.36 21.37 18.15
C ILE A 308 4.05 21.22 16.78
N LEU A 309 5.39 21.15 16.75
CA LEU A 309 6.13 20.92 15.51
C LEU A 309 5.76 19.55 14.89
N HIS A 310 5.56 18.54 15.74
CA HIS A 310 5.10 17.23 15.29
C HIS A 310 3.69 17.30 14.72
N TYR A 311 2.75 18.05 15.33
CA TYR A 311 1.43 18.28 14.73
C TYR A 311 1.50 18.86 13.31
N GLY A 312 2.41 19.80 13.06
CA GLY A 312 2.63 20.35 11.72
C GLY A 312 3.08 19.28 10.71
N ILE A 313 4.00 18.39 11.10
CA ILE A 313 4.45 17.27 10.26
C ILE A 313 3.31 16.27 10.00
N LEU A 314 2.44 16.05 10.99
CA LEU A 314 1.30 15.12 10.88
C LEU A 314 0.19 15.64 9.97
N LEU A 315 -0.03 16.96 9.96
CA LEU A 315 -1.00 17.62 9.07
C LEU A 315 -0.46 17.90 7.67
N PHE A 316 0.86 17.76 7.47
CA PHE A 316 1.50 18.06 6.19
C PHE A 316 0.86 17.35 5.00
N PRO A 317 0.58 16.03 5.02
CA PRO A 317 -0.06 15.38 3.88
C PRO A 317 -1.41 16.04 3.55
N PHE A 318 -2.26 16.24 4.56
CA PHE A 318 -3.57 16.85 4.36
C PHE A 318 -3.47 18.26 3.74
N LEU A 319 -2.59 19.11 4.26
CA LEU A 319 -2.35 20.44 3.73
C LEU A 319 -1.76 20.40 2.31
N PHE A 320 -0.82 19.48 2.05
CA PHE A 320 -0.25 19.28 0.72
C PHE A 320 -1.33 18.92 -0.29
N TYR A 321 -2.23 17.99 0.04
CA TYR A 321 -3.32 17.59 -0.86
C TYR A 321 -4.28 18.76 -1.14
N ILE A 322 -4.63 19.57 -0.13
CA ILE A 322 -5.46 20.76 -0.33
C ILE A 322 -4.79 21.73 -1.31
N VAL A 323 -3.51 22.03 -1.12
CA VAL A 323 -2.78 22.95 -2.01
C VAL A 323 -2.63 22.33 -3.41
N TYR A 324 -2.21 21.07 -3.49
CA TYR A 324 -1.93 20.41 -4.76
C TYR A 324 -3.15 20.30 -5.67
N TYR A 325 -4.31 19.89 -5.13
CA TYR A 325 -5.55 19.80 -5.90
C TYR A 325 -6.27 21.15 -5.98
N GLY A 326 -6.19 22.00 -4.96
CA GLY A 326 -6.81 23.32 -4.96
C GLY A 326 -6.22 24.26 -5.99
N VAL A 327 -4.89 24.25 -6.17
CA VAL A 327 -4.23 25.11 -7.17
C VAL A 327 -4.51 24.57 -8.58
N TRP A 328 -4.47 23.26 -8.84
CA TRP A 328 -4.61 22.75 -10.23
C TRP A 328 -6.03 22.51 -10.71
N ASN A 329 -7.01 22.30 -9.83
CA ASN A 329 -8.42 22.26 -10.26
C ASN A 329 -8.94 23.66 -10.64
N SER A 330 -8.19 24.73 -10.33
CA SER A 330 -8.55 26.10 -10.70
C SER A 330 -8.15 26.50 -12.13
N SER A 331 -7.40 25.64 -12.85
CA SER A 331 -6.80 25.96 -14.16
C SER A 331 -7.45 25.29 -15.38
N GLY A 332 -8.49 24.46 -15.22
CA GLY A 332 -9.18 23.77 -16.33
C GLY A 332 -10.56 24.38 -16.63
N ALA A 333 -10.88 24.59 -17.91
CA ALA A 333 -12.14 25.19 -18.36
C ALA A 333 -13.39 24.29 -18.21
N GLU A 334 -13.21 23.03 -17.80
CA GLU A 334 -14.29 22.11 -17.44
C GLU A 334 -13.87 21.27 -16.23
N ALA A 335 -13.42 21.91 -15.15
CA ALA A 335 -13.00 21.19 -13.95
C ALA A 335 -14.14 20.27 -13.48
N PRO A 336 -14.00 18.92 -13.55
CA PRO A 336 -14.93 18.04 -12.89
C PRO A 336 -14.94 18.45 -11.42
N GLN A 337 -16.12 18.79 -10.90
CA GLN A 337 -16.33 19.33 -9.55
C GLN A 337 -15.20 18.94 -8.60
N SER A 338 -14.47 19.93 -8.08
CA SER A 338 -13.37 19.69 -7.15
C SER A 338 -13.75 18.62 -6.13
N VAL A 339 -12.83 17.69 -5.79
CA VAL A 339 -13.11 16.63 -4.80
C VAL A 339 -13.76 17.22 -3.55
N LEU A 340 -13.35 18.43 -3.15
CA LEU A 340 -13.96 19.19 -2.06
C LEU A 340 -15.41 19.61 -2.34
N SER A 341 -15.74 20.18 -3.50
CA SER A 341 -17.12 20.55 -3.83
C SER A 341 -18.04 19.34 -3.96
N LYS A 342 -17.56 18.24 -4.54
CA LYS A 342 -18.33 16.99 -4.62
C LYS A 342 -18.47 16.33 -3.25
N THR A 343 -17.43 16.39 -2.41
CA THR A 343 -17.50 15.95 -1.02
C THR A 343 -18.50 16.80 -0.24
N ILE A 344 -18.46 18.13 -0.37
CA ILE A 344 -19.41 19.04 0.25
C ILE A 344 -20.82 18.77 -0.25
N GLU A 345 -21.03 18.62 -1.55
CA GLU A 345 -22.33 18.30 -2.16
C GLU A 345 -22.89 16.96 -1.62
N ASN A 346 -22.05 15.92 -1.63
CA ASN A 346 -22.37 14.60 -1.07
C ASN A 346 -22.68 14.70 0.43
N PHE A 347 -21.97 15.54 1.19
CA PHE A 347 -22.22 15.75 2.63
C PHE A 347 -23.46 16.61 2.90
N THR A 348 -23.75 17.62 2.10
CA THR A 348 -24.94 18.48 2.25
C THR A 348 -26.22 17.73 1.95
N ASN A 349 -26.17 16.75 1.05
CA ASN A 349 -27.29 15.87 0.73
C ASN A 349 -27.27 14.56 1.55
N PHE A 350 -26.33 14.41 2.48
CA PHE A 350 -26.12 13.18 3.24
C PHE A 350 -27.16 13.03 4.34
N THR A 351 -28.10 12.10 4.18
CA THR A 351 -29.13 11.87 5.19
C THR A 351 -28.63 10.92 6.27
N TYR A 352 -29.32 10.89 7.41
CA TYR A 352 -29.09 9.88 8.46
C TYR A 352 -29.26 8.44 7.92
N THR A 353 -30.17 8.24 6.96
CA THR A 353 -30.39 6.95 6.31
C THR A 353 -29.18 6.56 5.46
N ASP A 354 -28.60 7.50 4.73
CA ASP A 354 -27.37 7.27 3.96
C ASP A 354 -26.18 6.98 4.86
N ALA A 355 -26.06 7.70 5.98
CA ALA A 355 -25.04 7.42 6.99
C ALA A 355 -25.18 6.00 7.58
N LYS A 356 -26.40 5.58 7.91
CA LYS A 356 -26.69 4.24 8.44
C LYS A 356 -26.43 3.16 7.38
N LYS A 357 -26.87 3.37 6.14
CA LYS A 357 -26.66 2.44 5.02
C LYS A 357 -25.19 2.27 4.72
N LEU A 358 -24.47 3.38 4.58
CA LEU A 358 -23.03 3.40 4.41
C LEU A 358 -22.34 2.68 5.58
N MET A 359 -22.64 3.03 6.84
CA MET A 359 -22.00 2.38 7.98
C MET A 359 -22.28 0.87 8.01
N GLY A 360 -23.48 0.45 7.59
CA GLY A 360 -23.83 -0.95 7.36
C GLY A 360 -23.02 -1.60 6.24
N ASP A 361 -22.92 -0.97 5.07
CA ASP A 361 -22.15 -1.44 3.92
C ASP A 361 -20.67 -1.55 4.24
N VAL A 362 -20.14 -0.60 5.01
CA VAL A 362 -18.78 -0.57 5.52
C VAL A 362 -18.53 -1.72 6.49
N LEU A 363 -19.39 -1.88 7.50
CA LEU A 363 -19.26 -2.93 8.51
C LEU A 363 -19.34 -4.29 7.83
N LEU A 364 -20.31 -4.45 6.93
CA LEU A 364 -20.47 -5.65 6.13
C LEU A 364 -19.25 -5.88 5.25
N PHE A 365 -18.76 -4.87 4.52
CA PHE A 365 -17.56 -4.97 3.70
C PHE A 365 -16.33 -5.35 4.53
N ALA A 366 -16.14 -4.73 5.69
CA ALA A 366 -15.02 -5.00 6.60
C ALA A 366 -15.08 -6.42 7.18
N ILE A 367 -16.27 -6.87 7.60
CA ILE A 367 -16.51 -8.24 8.03
C ILE A 367 -16.22 -9.20 6.87
N ARG A 368 -16.71 -8.92 5.66
CA ARG A 368 -16.56 -9.79 4.49
C ARG A 368 -15.11 -9.89 3.99
N HIS A 369 -14.35 -8.80 4.04
CA HIS A 369 -12.98 -8.75 3.56
C HIS A 369 -11.94 -9.15 4.60
N TYR A 370 -12.15 -8.78 5.86
CA TYR A 370 -11.09 -8.84 6.86
C TYR A 370 -11.37 -9.75 8.04
N SER A 371 -12.56 -10.34 8.19
CA SER A 371 -12.82 -11.33 9.25
C SER A 371 -11.81 -12.49 9.21
N LEU A 372 -11.43 -12.94 8.02
CA LEU A 372 -10.38 -13.93 7.85
C LEU A 372 -8.99 -13.35 8.16
N TYR A 373 -8.66 -12.14 7.69
CA TYR A 373 -7.37 -11.48 8.01
C TYR A 373 -7.19 -11.22 9.52
N ILE A 374 -8.28 -10.93 10.24
CA ILE A 374 -8.34 -10.74 11.69
C ILE A 374 -7.93 -12.03 12.42
N LEU A 375 -8.27 -13.22 11.90
CA LEU A 375 -7.81 -14.50 12.47
C LEU A 375 -6.28 -14.64 12.50
N PHE A 376 -5.54 -13.94 11.63
CA PHE A 376 -4.07 -13.94 11.61
C PHE A 376 -3.46 -12.85 12.46
N LEU A 377 -4.17 -11.74 12.64
CA LEU A 377 -3.78 -10.70 13.58
C LEU A 377 -4.12 -11.07 15.02
N ILE A 378 -5.04 -12.02 15.26
CA ILE A 378 -5.38 -12.48 16.62
C ILE A 378 -4.17 -13.10 17.35
N PRO A 379 -3.39 -14.04 16.78
CA PRO A 379 -2.21 -14.57 17.46
C PRO A 379 -1.16 -13.49 17.78
N VAL A 380 -0.97 -12.51 16.89
CA VAL A 380 -0.06 -11.39 17.06
C VAL A 380 -0.59 -10.42 18.11
N GLY A 381 -1.87 -10.07 18.05
CA GLY A 381 -2.57 -9.20 18.98
C GLY A 381 -2.67 -9.79 20.38
N VAL A 382 -3.02 -11.07 20.51
CA VAL A 382 -3.04 -11.80 21.78
C VAL A 382 -1.64 -11.86 22.39
N TYR A 383 -0.60 -12.09 21.58
CA TYR A 383 0.79 -12.05 22.07
C TYR A 383 1.19 -10.65 22.55
N ILE A 384 0.87 -9.61 21.77
CA ILE A 384 1.14 -8.20 22.11
C ILE A 384 0.41 -7.79 23.40
N ILE A 385 -0.88 -8.12 23.52
CA ILE A 385 -1.72 -7.83 24.70
C ILE A 385 -1.20 -8.57 25.93
N LYS A 386 -0.79 -9.83 25.77
CA LYS A 386 -0.34 -10.68 26.88
C LYS A 386 1.07 -10.34 27.38
N HIS A 387 1.92 -9.73 26.56
CA HIS A 387 3.34 -9.60 26.86
C HIS A 387 3.89 -8.17 26.81
N THR A 388 3.08 -7.13 26.60
CA THR A 388 3.57 -5.74 26.59
C THR A 388 2.61 -4.66 27.13
N ASN A 389 3.24 -3.56 27.58
CA ASN A 389 2.72 -2.33 28.21
C ASN A 389 1.48 -1.70 27.53
N ILE A 390 0.65 -0.94 28.28
CA ILE A 390 -0.63 -0.29 27.86
C ILE A 390 -0.61 0.37 26.48
N LEU A 391 0.53 0.94 26.10
CA LEU A 391 0.78 1.61 24.80
C LEU A 391 0.64 0.68 23.58
N TYR A 392 0.91 -0.62 23.74
CA TYR A 392 0.77 -1.60 22.68
C TYR A 392 -0.69 -2.03 22.51
N THR A 393 -1.41 -2.18 23.62
CA THR A 393 -2.86 -2.40 23.62
C THR A 393 -3.58 -1.21 23.00
N SER A 394 -3.20 0.03 23.32
CA SER A 394 -3.77 1.22 22.70
C SER A 394 -3.40 1.34 21.23
N SER A 395 -2.19 0.97 20.80
CA SER A 395 -1.79 0.95 19.39
C SER A 395 -2.54 -0.12 18.59
N PHE A 396 -2.77 -1.30 19.17
CA PHE A 396 -3.54 -2.37 18.53
C PHE A 396 -5.03 -2.02 18.45
N ILE A 397 -5.61 -1.45 19.51
CA ILE A 397 -6.97 -0.91 19.49
C ILE A 397 -7.06 0.22 18.46
N PHE A 398 -6.06 1.10 18.41
CA PHE A 398 -5.95 2.16 17.41
C PHE A 398 -5.86 1.61 15.99
N PHE A 399 -5.14 0.51 15.76
CA PHE A 399 -5.09 -0.16 14.46
C PHE A 399 -6.43 -0.79 14.07
N ILE A 400 -7.14 -1.40 15.03
CA ILE A 400 -8.50 -1.91 14.81
C ILE A 400 -9.45 -0.76 14.46
N ILE A 401 -9.40 0.34 15.21
CA ILE A 401 -10.19 1.54 14.95
C ILE A 401 -9.81 2.15 13.60
N LEU A 402 -8.52 2.34 13.29
CA LEU A 402 -8.01 2.85 12.02
C LEU A 402 -8.48 1.97 10.86
N SER A 403 -8.43 0.64 11.01
CA SER A 403 -8.93 -0.29 9.99
C SER A 403 -10.43 -0.09 9.81
N ILE A 404 -11.22 -0.14 10.88
CA ILE A 404 -12.69 0.05 10.82
C ILE A 404 -13.05 1.43 10.23
N SER A 405 -12.36 2.50 10.63
CA SER A 405 -12.59 3.88 10.16
C SER A 405 -12.10 4.11 8.73
N ALA A 406 -10.97 3.52 8.33
CA ALA A 406 -10.44 3.58 6.95
C ALA A 406 -11.48 3.07 5.97
N PHE A 407 -12.11 1.98 6.33
CA PHE A 407 -13.10 1.35 5.49
C PHE A 407 -14.47 2.00 5.61
N ALA A 408 -14.73 2.83 6.63
CA ALA A 408 -15.95 3.62 6.77
C ALA A 408 -16.01 4.85 5.85
N ILE A 409 -14.88 5.52 5.67
CA ILE A 409 -14.82 6.82 5.02
C ILE A 409 -14.45 6.72 3.54
N ILE A 410 -13.69 5.70 3.13
CA ILE A 410 -13.30 5.49 1.72
C ILE A 410 -14.51 5.35 0.78
N PRO A 411 -15.60 4.63 1.13
CA PRO A 411 -16.80 4.58 0.29
C PRO A 411 -17.55 5.93 0.22
N ILE A 412 -17.48 6.79 1.25
CA ILE A 412 -18.10 8.14 1.24
C ILE A 412 -17.45 9.07 0.22
N LEU A 413 -16.18 8.84 -0.08
CA LEU A 413 -15.39 9.70 -0.96
C LEU A 413 -15.31 9.18 -2.40
N LEU A 414 -15.69 7.92 -2.62
CA LEU A 414 -15.65 7.24 -3.92
C LEU A 414 -17.04 7.09 -4.56
N PHE A 415 -18.11 7.32 -3.81
CA PHE A 415 -19.48 7.52 -4.27
C PHE A 415 -19.89 8.96 -3.95
#